data_AF-A0A914N6Z7-F1
#
_entry.id   AF-A0A914N6Z7-F1
#
_cell.length_a   1.000
_cell.length_b   1.000
_cell.length_c   1.000
_cell.angle_alpha   90.00
_cell.angle_beta   90.00
_cell.angle_gamma   90.00
#
_symmetry.space_group_name_H-M   'P 1'
#
loop_
_entity.id
_entity.type
_entity.pdbx_description
1 polymer ?
#
loop_
_entity_poly.entity_id
_entity_poly.type
_entity_poly.pdbx_seq_one_letter_code
_entity_poly.pdbx_strand_id
1 'polypeptide(L)'
;MNTITFTNEWTVCSPKKILESFPSYGKITLIKFPSVEWELCLYLARYDVRVWIRQIGPISLNSLVNIKYRIFAKKDFIQVDIAKSATYKLENQKLLGLTSIKLDKVVSSDGHLKLFCEIEMDCYNLNNNLPYTNMDMLNEEILTDFVIKVDDEIIKTHKCILAKNSKVFHRMFEQSGMTEAQNATV
;
A
#
# COMPACT_ATOMS: atom_id res chain seq x y z
N MET A 1 -1.03 6.77 17.35
CA MET A 1 -0.44 6.11 16.18
C MET A 1 -1.12 4.77 16.06
N ASN A 2 -1.95 4.58 15.03
CA ASN A 2 -2.68 3.33 14.84
C ASN A 2 -1.82 2.44 13.96
N THR A 3 -1.13 1.49 14.57
CA THR A 3 -0.28 0.53 13.87
C THR A 3 -1.03 -0.77 13.68
N ILE A 4 -0.96 -1.33 12.47
CA ILE A 4 -1.48 -2.67 12.20
C ILE A 4 -0.29 -3.59 12.00
N THR A 5 -0.26 -4.67 12.75
CA THR A 5 0.75 -5.73 12.67
C THR A 5 0.16 -6.98 12.06
N PHE A 6 0.88 -7.60 11.14
CA PHE A 6 0.46 -8.82 10.46
C PHE A 6 1.64 -9.79 10.31
N THR A 7 1.37 -11.10 10.35
CA THR A 7 2.36 -12.17 10.12
C THR A 7 1.81 -13.24 9.17
N ASN A 8 2.55 -13.57 8.10
CA ASN A 8 2.25 -14.71 7.22
C ASN A 8 3.34 -15.78 7.29
N GLU A 9 2.95 -17.02 7.00
CA GLU A 9 3.85 -18.15 6.80
C GLU A 9 3.65 -18.72 5.39
N TRP A 10 4.76 -18.98 4.70
CA TRP A 10 4.77 -19.67 3.42
C TRP A 10 5.77 -20.81 3.42
N THR A 11 5.30 -22.02 3.12
CA THR A 11 6.15 -23.19 2.89
C THR A 11 6.27 -23.51 1.40
N VAL A 12 7.50 -23.55 0.88
CA VAL A 12 7.84 -24.10 -0.44
C VAL A 12 8.40 -25.50 -0.26
N CYS A 13 7.69 -26.48 -0.80
CA CYS A 13 8.10 -27.88 -0.76
C CYS A 13 9.14 -28.17 -1.82
N SER A 14 10.30 -28.73 -1.41
CA SER A 14 11.36 -29.18 -2.32
C SER A 14 11.84 -28.12 -3.33
N PRO A 15 12.30 -26.92 -2.91
CA PRO A 15 12.71 -25.84 -3.83
C PRO A 15 13.90 -26.24 -4.72
N LYS A 16 14.75 -27.19 -4.28
CA LYS A 16 15.84 -27.74 -5.08
C LYS A 16 15.34 -28.52 -6.31
N LYS A 17 14.27 -29.31 -6.17
CA LYS A 17 13.65 -30.05 -7.28
C LYS A 17 12.98 -29.09 -8.28
N ILE A 18 12.42 -27.99 -7.79
CA ILE A 18 11.84 -26.94 -8.64
C ILE A 18 12.94 -26.30 -9.49
N LEU A 19 14.10 -26.01 -8.90
CA LEU A 19 15.27 -25.45 -9.61
C LEU A 19 15.87 -26.38 -10.66
N GLU A 20 15.85 -27.70 -10.41
CA GLU A 20 16.25 -28.72 -11.39
C GLU A 20 15.33 -28.74 -12.61
N SER A 21 14.09 -28.30 -12.45
CA SER A 21 13.08 -28.30 -13.50
C SER A 21 13.21 -27.05 -14.39
N PHE A 22 13.27 -25.83 -13.82
CA PHE A 22 13.60 -24.54 -14.48
C PHE A 22 13.79 -23.46 -13.39
N PRO A 23 14.48 -22.31 -13.64
CA PRO A 23 14.44 -21.18 -12.71
C PRO A 23 12.99 -20.68 -12.58
N SER A 24 12.37 -20.92 -11.43
CA SER A 24 10.96 -20.67 -11.21
C SER A 24 10.74 -19.36 -10.46
N TYR A 25 9.88 -18.51 -11.01
CA TYR A 25 9.27 -17.41 -10.27
C TYR A 25 8.07 -17.95 -9.48
N GLY A 26 8.14 -17.89 -8.15
CA GLY A 26 7.06 -18.26 -7.25
C GLY A 26 6.37 -17.02 -6.72
N LYS A 27 5.10 -16.83 -7.07
CA LYS A 27 4.27 -15.72 -6.60
C LYS A 27 3.22 -16.28 -5.64
N ILE A 28 3.20 -15.82 -4.39
CA ILE A 28 2.08 -16.10 -3.48
C ILE A 28 1.48 -14.80 -2.95
N THR A 29 0.23 -14.61 -3.34
CA THR A 29 -0.76 -13.65 -2.87
C THR A 29 -1.58 -14.32 -1.73
N LEU A 30 -2.16 -13.68 -0.70
CA LEU A 30 -2.56 -12.29 -0.52
C LEU A 30 -2.91 -12.03 0.95
N ILE A 31 -2.28 -11.03 1.57
CA ILE A 31 -2.76 -10.50 2.85
C ILE A 31 -3.81 -9.46 2.49
N LYS A 32 -5.09 -9.79 2.68
CA LYS A 32 -6.19 -8.89 2.36
C LYS A 32 -6.52 -8.01 3.56
N PHE A 33 -6.31 -6.71 3.40
CA PHE A 33 -6.90 -5.67 4.24
C PHE A 33 -7.97 -4.93 3.44
N PRO A 34 -9.05 -4.38 4.04
CA PRO A 34 -10.17 -3.76 3.32
C PRO A 34 -9.80 -2.70 2.26
N SER A 35 -8.57 -2.17 2.26
CA SER A 35 -8.11 -1.27 1.19
C SER A 35 -6.73 -1.57 0.61
N VAL A 36 -5.89 -2.42 1.20
CA VAL A 36 -4.50 -2.69 0.75
C VAL A 36 -4.24 -4.19 0.72
N GLU A 37 -3.59 -4.64 -0.34
CA GLU A 37 -3.18 -6.01 -0.54
C GLU A 37 -1.65 -6.13 -0.50
N TRP A 38 -1.11 -7.13 0.20
CA TRP A 38 0.33 -7.38 0.25
C TRP A 38 0.70 -8.74 -0.30
N GLU A 39 1.86 -8.78 -0.95
CA GLU A 39 2.39 -9.95 -1.62
C GLU A 39 3.84 -10.21 -1.20
N LEU A 40 4.11 -11.45 -0.77
CA LEU A 40 5.46 -11.94 -0.55
C LEU A 40 5.95 -12.61 -1.85
N CYS A 41 6.97 -12.04 -2.45
CA CYS A 41 7.52 -12.50 -3.71
C CYS A 41 8.79 -13.33 -3.48
N LEU A 42 8.93 -14.39 -4.27
CA LEU A 42 10.10 -15.27 -4.24
C LEU A 42 10.59 -15.57 -5.64
N TYR A 43 11.89 -15.41 -5.84
CA TYR A 43 12.56 -15.83 -7.05
C TYR A 43 13.68 -16.79 -6.70
N LEU A 44 13.60 -18.02 -7.22
CA LEU A 44 14.59 -19.06 -7.01
C LEU A 44 15.58 -19.06 -8.19
N ALA A 45 16.84 -18.78 -7.88
CA ALA A 45 17.98 -18.99 -8.77
C ALA A 45 18.78 -20.22 -8.32
N ARG A 46 19.73 -20.71 -9.15
CA ARG A 46 20.47 -21.96 -8.92
C ARG A 46 21.03 -22.13 -7.50
N TYR A 47 21.54 -21.06 -6.90
CA TYR A 47 22.14 -21.08 -5.57
C TYR A 47 21.56 -20.05 -4.61
N ASP A 48 20.73 -19.15 -5.14
CA ASP A 48 20.26 -17.98 -4.42
C ASP A 48 18.75 -17.88 -4.46
N VAL A 49 18.21 -17.30 -3.39
CA VAL A 49 16.81 -17.00 -3.21
C VAL A 49 16.70 -15.50 -3.09
N ARG A 50 15.91 -14.88 -3.97
CA ARG A 50 15.54 -13.47 -3.82
C ARG A 50 14.15 -13.38 -3.23
N VAL A 51 14.01 -12.60 -2.18
CA VAL A 51 12.75 -12.39 -1.48
C VAL A 51 12.49 -10.89 -1.38
N TRP A 52 11.25 -10.48 -1.60
CA TRP A 52 10.81 -9.10 -1.40
C TRP A 52 9.32 -9.05 -1.11
N ILE A 53 8.86 -7.94 -0.57
CA ILE A 53 7.46 -7.63 -0.36
C ILE A 53 7.02 -6.66 -1.46
N ARG A 54 5.77 -6.81 -1.90
CA ARG A 54 5.13 -5.85 -2.81
C ARG A 54 3.74 -5.48 -2.31
N GLN A 55 3.39 -4.19 -2.39
CA GLN A 55 2.02 -3.74 -2.20
C GLN A 55 1.23 -3.84 -3.52
N ILE A 56 -0.01 -4.31 -3.43
CA ILE A 56 -0.99 -4.38 -4.51
C ILE A 56 -2.18 -3.51 -4.10
N GLY A 57 -2.52 -2.50 -4.91
CA GLY A 57 -3.64 -1.58 -4.64
C GLY A 57 -3.53 -0.72 -3.36
N PRO A 58 -4.40 0.29 -3.19
CA PRO A 58 -5.13 1.05 -4.20
C PRO A 58 -4.28 2.21 -4.76
N ILE A 59 -3.11 2.46 -4.17
CA ILE A 59 -2.20 3.53 -4.60
C ILE A 59 -1.41 3.02 -5.82
N SER A 60 -1.07 3.92 -6.75
CA SER A 60 -0.22 3.58 -7.89
C SER A 60 1.07 2.90 -7.41
N LEU A 61 1.48 1.84 -8.11
CA LEU A 61 2.60 0.93 -7.80
C LEU A 61 3.98 1.61 -7.53
N ASN A 62 4.07 2.94 -7.69
CA ASN A 62 5.27 3.75 -7.53
C ASN A 62 5.21 4.71 -6.34
N SER A 63 4.16 4.68 -5.52
CA SER A 63 4.08 5.53 -4.34
C SER A 63 4.94 4.97 -3.19
N LEU A 64 5.29 5.83 -2.24
CA LEU A 64 6.11 5.47 -1.09
C LEU A 64 5.21 5.08 0.08
N VAL A 65 5.55 4.02 0.81
CA VAL A 65 4.83 3.58 2.01
C VAL A 65 5.64 3.79 3.25
N ASN A 66 5.00 4.26 4.33
CA ASN A 66 5.60 4.29 5.65
C ASN A 66 5.38 2.93 6.34
N ILE A 67 6.34 2.02 6.17
CA ILE A 67 6.22 0.62 6.62
C ILE A 67 7.46 0.17 7.37
N LYS A 68 7.23 -0.69 8.37
CA LYS A 68 8.25 -1.50 9.01
C LYS A 68 7.96 -2.96 8.67
N TYR A 69 8.98 -3.71 8.31
CA TYR A 69 8.82 -5.09 7.89
C TYR A 69 9.98 -5.96 8.37
N ARG A 70 9.73 -7.26 8.43
CA ARG A 70 10.73 -8.30 8.67
C ARG A 70 10.40 -9.53 7.83
N ILE A 71 11.35 -9.96 7.03
CA ILE A 71 11.32 -11.21 6.26
C ILE A 71 12.36 -12.14 6.90
N PHE A 72 11.95 -13.34 7.26
CA PHE A 72 12.86 -14.35 7.82
C PHE A 72 12.48 -15.76 7.37
N ALA A 73 13.44 -16.68 7.44
CA ALA A 73 13.20 -18.11 7.25
C ALA A 73 13.34 -18.87 8.57
N LYS A 74 12.59 -19.98 8.72
CA LYS A 74 12.87 -20.99 9.74
C LYS A 74 13.59 -22.17 9.09
N LYS A 75 14.85 -22.33 9.44
CA LYS A 75 15.70 -23.45 9.07
C LYS A 75 15.80 -24.39 10.27
N ASP A 76 15.11 -25.52 10.20
CA ASP A 76 14.99 -26.47 11.31
C ASP A 76 14.47 -25.76 12.59
N PHE A 77 15.31 -25.60 13.61
CA PHE A 77 15.00 -24.88 14.86
C PHE A 77 15.60 -23.47 14.92
N ILE A 78 16.26 -23.02 13.86
CA ILE A 78 16.97 -21.74 13.80
C ILE A 78 16.20 -20.75 12.93
N GLN A 79 16.07 -19.53 13.43
CA GLN A 79 15.54 -18.42 12.65
C GLN A 79 16.68 -17.69 11.92
N VAL A 80 16.50 -17.46 10.62
CA VAL A 80 17.45 -16.76 9.75
C VAL A 80 16.77 -15.51 9.22
N ASP A 81 17.16 -14.33 9.73
CA ASP A 81 16.68 -13.05 9.21
C ASP A 81 17.20 -12.83 7.79
N ILE A 82 16.30 -12.49 6.86
CA ILE A 82 16.60 -12.24 5.45
C ILE A 82 16.63 -10.74 5.18
N ALA A 83 15.56 -10.03 5.54
CA ALA A 83 15.45 -8.59 5.36
C ALA A 83 14.69 -7.99 6.54
N LYS A 84 15.10 -6.80 6.99
CA LYS A 84 14.37 -6.07 8.04
C LYS A 84 14.54 -4.58 7.86
N SER A 85 13.48 -3.82 8.15
CA SER A 85 13.60 -2.40 8.36
C SER A 85 13.67 -2.10 9.86
N ALA A 86 14.69 -1.32 10.28
CA ALA A 86 14.86 -0.91 11.67
C ALA A 86 13.85 0.17 12.08
N THR A 87 13.37 0.97 11.13
CA THR A 87 12.44 2.09 11.32
C THR A 87 11.38 2.05 10.23
N TYR A 88 10.34 2.86 10.35
CA TYR A 88 9.52 3.13 9.18
C TYR A 88 10.37 3.83 8.12
N LYS A 89 10.30 3.34 6.88
CA LYS A 89 11.01 3.93 5.75
C LYS A 89 10.06 4.06 4.58
N LEU A 90 10.10 5.23 3.92
CA LEU A 90 9.47 5.47 2.63
C LEU A 90 10.23 4.67 1.57
N GLU A 91 9.75 3.47 1.28
CA GLU A 91 10.37 2.55 0.32
C GLU A 91 9.44 2.29 -0.87
N ASN A 92 10.04 1.93 -2.02
CA ASN A 92 9.31 1.66 -3.25
C ASN A 92 8.43 0.41 -3.08
N GLN A 93 7.13 0.57 -3.30
CA GLN A 93 6.11 -0.47 -3.13
C GLN A 93 6.34 -1.75 -3.92
N LYS A 94 7.15 -1.73 -4.99
CA LYS A 94 7.36 -2.87 -5.89
C LYS A 94 8.40 -3.87 -5.41
N LEU A 95 9.42 -3.42 -4.66
CA LEU A 95 10.61 -4.20 -4.32
C LEU A 95 11.06 -4.00 -2.86
N LEU A 96 10.10 -3.86 -1.93
CA LEU A 96 10.37 -3.65 -0.50
C LEU A 96 11.21 -4.79 0.06
N GLY A 97 12.34 -4.45 0.68
CA GLY A 97 13.21 -5.44 1.31
C GLY A 97 13.85 -6.45 0.35
N LEU A 98 13.95 -6.13 -0.94
CA LEU A 98 14.58 -7.01 -1.93
C LEU A 98 15.97 -7.43 -1.46
N THR A 99 16.09 -8.71 -1.12
CA THR A 99 17.33 -9.29 -0.61
C THR A 99 17.59 -10.63 -1.27
N SER A 100 18.85 -10.90 -1.59
CA SER A 100 19.32 -12.18 -2.10
C SER A 100 20.06 -12.94 -1.00
N ILE A 101 19.69 -14.19 -0.76
CA ILE A 101 20.33 -15.06 0.23
C ILE A 101 20.57 -16.44 -0.37
N LYS A 102 21.69 -17.09 -0.01
CA LYS A 102 21.98 -18.44 -0.49
C LYS A 102 20.92 -19.43 -0.01
N LEU A 103 20.46 -20.30 -0.92
CA LEU A 103 19.40 -21.27 -0.66
C LEU A 103 19.73 -22.24 0.49
N ASP A 104 20.98 -22.67 0.57
CA ASP A 104 21.49 -23.57 1.62
C ASP A 104 21.41 -22.98 3.04
N LYS A 105 21.40 -21.65 3.15
CA LYS A 105 21.26 -20.94 4.43
C LYS A 105 19.83 -20.92 4.95
N VAL A 106 18.83 -21.08 4.08
CA VAL A 106 17.41 -20.90 4.42
C VAL A 106 16.55 -22.14 4.25
N VAL A 107 17.03 -23.15 3.51
CA VAL A 107 16.34 -24.44 3.38
C VAL A 107 16.65 -25.32 4.58
N SER A 108 15.59 -25.89 5.16
CA SER A 108 15.63 -26.85 6.26
C SER A 108 16.17 -28.21 5.82
N SER A 109 16.58 -29.03 6.79
CA SER A 109 17.06 -30.40 6.56
C SER A 109 16.00 -31.30 5.92
N ASP A 110 14.72 -31.01 6.17
CA ASP A 110 13.56 -31.65 5.54
C ASP A 110 13.41 -31.29 4.04
N GLY A 111 14.23 -30.37 3.52
CA GLY A 111 14.17 -29.93 2.14
C GLY A 111 13.05 -28.93 1.85
N HIS A 112 12.44 -28.33 2.87
CA HIS A 112 11.45 -27.28 2.73
C HIS A 112 12.05 -25.89 3.01
N LEU A 113 11.53 -24.88 2.31
CA LEU A 113 11.81 -23.48 2.61
C LEU A 113 10.57 -22.88 3.29
N LYS A 114 10.71 -22.50 4.56
CA LYS A 114 9.64 -21.87 5.35
C LYS A 114 9.96 -20.39 5.54
N LEU A 115 9.23 -19.54 4.83
CA LEU A 115 9.37 -18.09 4.87
C LEU A 115 8.28 -17.48 5.73
N PHE A 116 8.66 -16.44 6.46
CA PHE A 116 7.78 -15.65 7.29
C PHE A 116 7.94 -14.19 6.94
N CYS A 117 6.83 -13.47 6.99
CA CYS A 117 6.79 -12.04 6.74
C CYS A 117 5.96 -11.37 7.83
N GLU A 118 6.59 -10.46 8.55
CA GLU A 118 5.95 -9.55 9.50
C GLU A 118 5.89 -8.16 8.90
N ILE A 119 4.73 -7.54 8.94
CA ILE A 119 4.49 -6.20 8.42
C ILE A 119 3.82 -5.38 9.51
N GLU A 120 4.38 -4.21 9.79
CA GLU A 120 3.85 -3.18 10.66
C GLU A 120 3.66 -1.90 9.83
N MET A 121 2.41 -1.49 9.65
CA MET A 121 2.07 -0.31 8.87
C MET A 121 1.53 0.79 9.75
N ASP A 122 1.99 2.01 9.49
CA ASP A 122 1.43 3.18 10.11
C ASP A 122 0.19 3.64 9.33
N CYS A 123 -0.97 3.53 9.98
CA CYS A 123 -2.27 3.71 9.33
C CYS A 123 -2.76 5.16 9.36
N TYR A 124 -1.86 6.14 9.42
CA TYR A 124 -2.22 7.57 9.49
C TYR A 124 -3.19 8.04 8.39
N ASN A 125 -3.40 7.27 7.32
CA ASN A 125 -4.27 7.62 6.20
C ASN A 125 -5.33 6.57 5.79
N LEU A 126 -5.59 5.52 6.58
CA LEU A 126 -6.54 4.48 6.16
C LEU A 126 -8.02 4.95 6.17
N ASN A 127 -8.35 5.95 6.98
CA ASN A 127 -9.65 6.66 6.92
C ASN A 127 -9.67 7.78 5.87
N ASN A 128 -8.57 8.03 5.16
CA ASN A 128 -8.43 9.16 4.24
C ASN A 128 -8.67 8.80 2.76
N ASN A 129 -9.21 7.63 2.44
CA ASN A 129 -9.72 7.40 1.08
C ASN A 129 -10.92 8.30 0.73
N LEU A 130 -11.59 8.92 1.72
CA LEU A 130 -12.61 9.95 1.46
C LEU A 130 -12.06 11.26 0.87
N PRO A 131 -10.96 11.86 1.40
CA PRO A 131 -10.37 13.04 0.79
C PRO A 131 -9.75 12.78 -0.58
N TYR A 132 -9.22 11.58 -0.86
CA TYR A 132 -8.67 11.29 -2.21
C TYR A 132 -9.76 11.25 -3.29
N THR A 133 -10.92 10.64 -3.03
CA THR A 133 -12.01 10.60 -4.03
C THR A 133 -12.54 11.99 -4.37
N ASN A 134 -12.62 12.88 -3.38
CA ASN A 134 -13.06 14.26 -3.63
C ASN A 134 -11.96 15.11 -4.29
N MET A 135 -10.68 14.80 -4.01
CA MET A 135 -9.57 15.51 -4.65
C MET A 135 -9.43 15.17 -6.12
N ASP A 136 -9.66 13.92 -6.53
CA ASP A 136 -9.69 13.56 -7.94
C ASP A 136 -10.83 14.30 -8.66
N MET A 137 -12.03 14.35 -8.05
CA MET A 137 -13.15 15.14 -8.56
C MET A 137 -12.86 16.65 -8.66
N LEU A 138 -12.08 17.21 -7.72
CA LEU A 138 -11.68 18.62 -7.71
C LEU A 138 -10.63 18.90 -8.79
N ASN A 139 -9.56 18.10 -8.84
CA ASN A 139 -8.42 18.28 -9.74
C ASN A 139 -8.78 18.04 -11.21
N GLU A 140 -9.66 17.07 -11.47
CA GLU A 140 -10.14 16.75 -12.83
C GLU A 140 -11.42 17.52 -13.19
N GLU A 141 -11.90 18.40 -12.30
CA GLU A 141 -13.13 19.20 -12.47
C GLU A 141 -14.38 18.36 -12.82
N ILE A 142 -14.44 17.10 -12.36
CA ILE A 142 -15.52 16.16 -12.68
C ILE A 142 -16.82 16.63 -12.00
N LEU A 143 -17.85 16.94 -12.80
CA LEU A 143 -19.19 17.31 -12.32
C LEU A 143 -19.21 18.52 -11.36
N THR A 144 -18.25 19.44 -11.47
CA THR A 144 -18.25 20.67 -10.65
C THR A 144 -19.49 21.51 -10.94
N ASP A 145 -20.18 21.95 -9.90
CA ASP A 145 -21.41 22.74 -9.97
C ASP A 145 -21.27 24.13 -9.30
N PHE A 146 -20.04 24.49 -8.93
CA PHE A 146 -19.72 25.73 -8.25
C PHE A 146 -18.32 26.23 -8.58
N VAL A 147 -18.14 27.55 -8.54
CA VAL A 147 -16.88 28.23 -8.83
C VAL A 147 -16.59 29.21 -7.69
N ILE A 148 -15.39 29.13 -7.13
CA ILE A 148 -14.85 30.11 -6.19
C ILE A 148 -13.81 30.94 -6.94
N LYS A 149 -13.93 32.26 -6.89
CA LYS A 149 -12.95 33.21 -7.41
C LYS A 149 -12.21 33.85 -6.26
N VAL A 150 -10.88 33.75 -6.27
CA VAL A 150 -10.00 34.41 -5.31
C VAL A 150 -8.96 35.18 -6.10
N ASP A 151 -9.11 36.51 -6.14
CA ASP A 151 -8.32 37.39 -7.01
C ASP A 151 -8.37 36.93 -8.48
N ASP A 152 -7.22 36.56 -9.05
CA ASP A 152 -7.10 36.05 -10.42
C ASP A 152 -7.24 34.51 -10.53
N GLU A 153 -7.44 33.81 -9.40
CA GLU A 153 -7.59 32.35 -9.36
C GLU A 153 -9.06 31.93 -9.44
N ILE A 154 -9.31 30.87 -10.21
CA ILE A 154 -10.64 30.26 -10.38
C ILE A 154 -10.56 28.80 -9.93
N ILE A 155 -11.36 28.43 -8.93
CA ILE A 155 -11.44 27.07 -8.39
C ILE A 155 -12.83 26.52 -8.68
N LYS A 156 -12.93 25.49 -9.53
CA LYS A 156 -14.18 24.75 -9.75
C LYS A 156 -14.34 23.64 -8.72
N THR A 157 -15.52 23.50 -8.13
CA THR A 157 -15.77 22.60 -7.00
C THR A 157 -17.26 22.20 -6.89
N HIS A 158 -17.65 21.55 -5.79
CA HIS A 158 -18.98 20.96 -5.58
C HIS A 158 -19.68 21.55 -4.36
N LYS A 159 -20.89 22.09 -4.54
CA LYS A 159 -21.71 22.69 -3.46
C LYS A 159 -21.92 21.70 -2.31
N CYS A 160 -22.22 20.44 -2.62
CA CYS A 160 -22.49 19.41 -1.62
C CYS A 160 -21.27 19.06 -0.76
N ILE A 161 -20.06 19.08 -1.35
CA ILE A 161 -18.81 18.84 -0.63
C ILE A 161 -18.48 20.02 0.28
N LEU A 162 -18.61 21.25 -0.22
CA LEU A 162 -18.41 22.46 0.58
C LEU A 162 -19.41 22.56 1.75
N ALA A 163 -20.70 22.33 1.49
CA ALA A 163 -21.75 22.34 2.52
C ALA A 163 -21.50 21.30 3.62
N LYS A 164 -21.11 20.09 3.23
CA LYS A 164 -20.82 19.00 4.17
C LYS A 164 -19.67 19.34 5.11
N ASN A 165 -18.65 20.07 4.63
CA ASN A 165 -17.41 20.30 5.37
C ASN A 165 -17.30 21.72 5.97
N SER A 166 -18.19 22.65 5.61
CA SER A 166 -18.17 24.03 6.11
C SER A 166 -19.57 24.53 6.42
N LYS A 167 -19.80 24.89 7.69
CA LYS A 167 -21.07 25.51 8.12
C LYS A 167 -21.35 26.85 7.44
N VAL A 168 -20.30 27.55 7.00
CA VAL A 168 -20.42 28.82 6.27
C VAL A 168 -21.02 28.54 4.90
N PHE A 169 -20.39 27.64 4.12
CA PHE A 169 -20.91 27.26 2.80
C PHE A 169 -22.28 26.57 2.90
N HIS A 170 -22.52 25.77 3.93
CA HIS A 170 -23.82 25.17 4.16
C HIS A 170 -24.92 26.23 4.30
N ARG A 171 -24.73 27.21 5.21
CA ARG A 171 -25.69 28.32 5.39
C ARG A 171 -25.81 29.16 4.12
N MET A 172 -24.70 29.34 3.43
CA MET A 172 -24.65 30.10 2.19
C MET A 172 -25.52 29.51 1.10
N PHE A 173 -25.51 28.18 0.94
CA PHE A 173 -26.36 27.50 -0.05
C PHE A 173 -27.81 27.31 0.39
N GLU A 174 -28.11 27.31 1.70
CA GLU A 174 -29.49 27.25 2.21
C GLU A 174 -30.23 28.60 2.10
N GLN A 175 -29.50 29.72 2.16
CA GLN A 175 -30.11 31.04 2.10
C GLN A 175 -30.50 31.40 0.66
N SER A 176 -31.79 31.30 0.36
CA SER A 176 -32.40 31.63 -0.95
C SER A 176 -32.25 33.09 -1.38
N GLY A 177 -31.73 33.97 -0.52
CA GLY A 177 -31.52 35.40 -0.76
C GLY A 177 -30.10 35.83 -1.12
N MET A 178 -29.11 34.93 -1.13
CA MET A 178 -27.74 35.27 -1.55
C MET A 178 -27.54 34.97 -3.04
N THR A 179 -27.05 35.96 -3.79
CA THR A 179 -26.75 35.86 -5.23
C THR A 179 -25.81 34.71 -5.55
N GLU A 180 -24.92 34.41 -4.62
CA GLU A 180 -23.93 33.35 -4.60
C GLU A 180 -24.54 31.94 -4.45
N ALA A 181 -25.73 31.83 -3.86
CA ALA A 181 -26.46 30.58 -3.77
C ALA A 181 -27.18 30.27 -5.09
N GLN A 182 -27.63 31.33 -5.77
CA GLN A 182 -28.40 31.28 -7.02
C GLN A 182 -27.51 31.14 -8.26
N ASN A 183 -26.34 31.79 -8.26
CA ASN A 183 -25.34 31.67 -9.31
C ASN A 183 -24.31 30.59 -8.93
N ALA A 184 -23.85 29.81 -9.90
CA ALA A 184 -22.81 28.80 -9.69
C ALA A 184 -21.40 29.42 -9.48
N THR A 185 -21.31 30.64 -8.96
CA THR A 185 -20.06 31.41 -8.86
C THR A 185 -20.10 32.36 -7.69
N VAL A 186 -18.98 32.46 -6.98
CA VAL A 186 -18.72 33.34 -5.84
C VAL A 186 -17.38 34.00 -5.98
#